data_AF-A0A0K0XFI1-F1
#
_entry.id   AF-A0A0K0XFI1-F1
#
_cell.length_a   1.000
_cell.length_b   1.000
_cell.length_c   1.000
_cell.angle_alpha   90.00
_cell.angle_beta   90.00
_cell.angle_gamma   90.00
#
_symmetry.space_group_name_H-M   'P 1'
#
loop_
_entity.id
_entity.type
_entity.pdbx_description
1 polymer ?
#
loop_
_entity_poly.entity_id
_entity_poly.type
_entity_poly.pdbx_seq_one_letter_code
_entity_poly.pdbx_strand_id
1 'polypeptide(L)'
;METARRIAAALNAPGMTNAEDFKFFWVTGLTVDGKVVVANNYGIAYIPQQVHLPDQVHMASADESISPAERASWVNEPIVAVQRWAQHHHKDLRAIVAMEDQLRNSDAGVHHEILRPEDIPMSGKMAGRDRLQVIAPDVSSQLARISDSDLVKVLPPAPADANPPEDRRKALWDNVWKPLASRSTKRGERHLAAFVAYAAHAQEHALHAAHTAALPEDQRQAIREFIYWQHVGQLTADALAPE
;
A
#
# COMPACT_ATOMS: atom_id res chain seq x y z
N MET A 1 -18.98 9.92 -10.07
CA MET A 1 -18.02 9.71 -11.19
C MET A 1 -16.86 10.68 -11.07
N GLU A 2 -17.11 11.99 -11.14
CA GLU A 2 -16.07 13.01 -11.13
C GLU A 2 -15.07 12.90 -9.98
N THR A 3 -15.52 12.69 -8.74
CA THR A 3 -14.64 12.50 -7.57
C THR A 3 -13.71 11.28 -7.73
N ALA A 4 -14.24 10.13 -8.16
CA ALA A 4 -13.43 8.93 -8.36
C ALA A 4 -12.39 9.14 -9.48
N ARG A 5 -12.78 9.86 -10.54
CA ARG A 5 -11.88 10.23 -11.64
C ARG A 5 -10.75 11.14 -11.18
N ARG A 6 -11.05 12.17 -10.39
CA ARG A 6 -10.03 13.07 -9.81
C ARG A 6 -9.06 12.32 -8.89
N ILE A 7 -9.57 11.41 -8.05
CA ILE A 7 -8.73 10.57 -7.18
C ILE A 7 -7.83 9.66 -8.01
N ALA A 8 -8.38 8.98 -9.03
CA ALA A 8 -7.62 8.12 -9.92
C ALA A 8 -6.50 8.88 -10.66
N ALA A 9 -6.81 10.07 -11.18
CA ALA A 9 -5.84 10.94 -11.84
C ALA A 9 -4.75 11.42 -10.87
N ALA A 10 -5.13 11.83 -9.65
CA ALA A 10 -4.19 12.24 -8.63
C ALA A 10 -3.24 11.09 -8.24
N LEU A 11 -3.76 9.88 -8.00
CA LEU A 11 -2.94 8.73 -7.63
C LEU A 11 -1.96 8.30 -8.72
N ASN A 12 -2.29 8.51 -9.99
CA ASN A 12 -1.40 8.23 -11.13
C ASN A 12 -0.54 9.45 -11.55
N ALA A 13 -0.55 10.53 -10.77
CA ALA A 13 0.24 11.72 -11.05
C ALA A 13 1.74 11.55 -10.71
N PRO A 14 2.62 12.34 -11.33
CA PRO A 14 4.03 12.40 -10.94
C PRO A 14 4.18 12.66 -9.44
N GLY A 15 5.13 11.96 -8.83
CA GLY A 15 5.42 12.07 -7.40
C GLY A 15 4.49 11.27 -6.48
N MET A 16 3.47 10.56 -6.97
CA MET A 16 2.65 9.64 -6.14
C MET A 16 3.18 8.20 -6.10
N THR A 17 4.39 7.99 -6.62
CA THR A 17 5.13 6.72 -6.60
C THR A 17 6.60 7.01 -6.33
N ASN A 18 7.33 6.05 -5.74
CA ASN A 18 8.77 6.22 -5.55
C ASN A 18 9.51 6.02 -6.89
N ALA A 19 10.71 6.59 -7.02
CA ALA A 19 11.51 6.40 -8.24
C ALA A 19 11.88 4.92 -8.46
N GLU A 20 11.96 4.17 -7.36
CA GLU A 20 12.29 2.75 -7.30
C GLU A 20 11.09 1.83 -7.57
N ASP A 21 9.86 2.36 -7.56
CA ASP A 21 8.61 1.60 -7.73
C ASP A 21 8.36 1.31 -9.23
N PHE A 22 9.21 0.46 -9.82
CA PHE A 22 9.16 0.16 -11.24
C PHE A 22 7.78 -0.39 -11.66
N LYS A 23 7.19 0.25 -12.68
CA LYS A 23 5.85 -0.06 -13.24
C LYS A 23 4.74 -0.09 -12.19
N PHE A 24 4.89 0.65 -11.09
CA PHE A 24 3.81 0.80 -10.13
C PHE A 24 2.67 1.63 -10.73
N PHE A 25 1.44 1.23 -10.45
CA PHE A 25 0.25 1.99 -10.83
C PHE A 25 -0.94 1.75 -9.91
N TRP A 26 -1.87 2.70 -9.91
CA TRP A 26 -3.12 2.62 -9.17
C TRP A 26 -4.32 2.38 -10.09
N VAL A 27 -5.28 1.62 -9.59
CA VAL A 27 -6.62 1.45 -10.17
C VAL A 27 -7.65 1.92 -9.15
N THR A 28 -8.67 2.63 -9.63
CA THR A 28 -9.77 3.12 -8.79
C THR A 28 -11.10 2.52 -9.24
N GLY A 29 -11.82 1.88 -8.33
CA GLY A 29 -13.21 1.47 -8.50
C GLY A 29 -14.19 2.51 -7.95
N LEU A 30 -15.32 2.65 -8.65
CA LEU A 30 -16.48 3.38 -8.17
C LEU A 30 -17.67 2.42 -8.10
N THR A 31 -18.29 2.28 -6.95
CA THR A 31 -19.52 1.50 -6.78
C THR A 31 -20.76 2.33 -7.17
N VAL A 32 -21.89 1.65 -7.41
CA VAL A 32 -23.17 2.30 -7.74
C VAL A 32 -23.64 3.24 -6.62
N ASP A 33 -23.42 2.87 -5.35
CA ASP A 33 -23.72 3.69 -4.17
C ASP A 33 -22.67 4.78 -3.87
N GLY A 34 -21.68 4.96 -4.77
CA GLY A 34 -20.75 6.08 -4.73
C GLY A 34 -19.52 5.90 -3.84
N LYS A 35 -19.24 4.68 -3.35
CA LYS A 35 -18.00 4.36 -2.64
C LYS A 35 -16.84 4.29 -3.62
N VAL A 36 -15.68 4.78 -3.17
CA VAL A 36 -14.43 4.76 -3.93
C VAL A 36 -13.50 3.74 -3.27
N VAL A 37 -13.01 2.80 -4.06
CA VAL A 37 -12.01 1.82 -3.64
C VAL A 37 -10.80 1.92 -4.55
N VAL A 38 -9.60 1.77 -4.01
CA VAL A 38 -8.35 1.79 -4.76
C VAL A 38 -7.56 0.52 -4.53
N ALA A 39 -6.74 0.15 -5.51
CA ALA A 39 -5.76 -0.91 -5.43
C ALA A 39 -4.54 -0.54 -6.29
N ASN A 40 -3.38 -1.12 -5.99
CA ASN A 40 -2.19 -1.02 -6.83
C ASN A 40 -1.60 -2.40 -7.11
N ASN A 41 -0.72 -2.49 -8.10
CA ASN A 41 -0.18 -3.76 -8.59
C ASN A 41 0.93 -4.38 -7.72
N TYR A 42 1.40 -3.67 -6.69
CA TYR A 42 2.25 -4.24 -5.65
C TYR A 42 1.41 -4.92 -4.56
N GLY A 43 0.12 -4.58 -4.47
CA GLY A 43 -0.83 -5.26 -3.60
C GLY A 43 -0.50 -5.13 -2.12
N ILE A 44 -1.13 -6.03 -1.34
CA ILE A 44 -1.04 -6.18 0.12
C ILE A 44 -0.70 -4.90 0.89
N ALA A 45 -1.68 -4.01 1.01
CA ALA A 45 -1.64 -2.81 1.86
C ALA A 45 -0.51 -1.82 1.58
N TYR A 46 0.31 -2.03 0.54
CA TYR A 46 1.43 -1.14 0.23
C TYR A 46 0.93 0.20 -0.30
N ILE A 47 1.41 1.28 0.31
CA ILE A 47 1.12 2.67 -0.05
C ILE A 47 2.45 3.45 0.02
N PRO A 48 2.89 4.11 -1.07
CA PRO A 48 4.06 4.99 -1.04
C PRO A 48 3.92 6.08 0.02
N GLN A 49 5.03 6.46 0.68
CA GLN A 49 5.02 7.33 1.87
C GLN A 49 4.32 8.68 1.65
N GLN A 50 4.45 9.23 0.45
CA GLN A 50 3.91 10.52 0.06
C GLN A 50 2.41 10.50 -0.29
N VAL A 51 1.81 9.32 -0.45
CA VAL A 51 0.39 9.17 -0.77
C VAL A 51 -0.44 9.34 0.49
N HIS A 52 -1.42 10.24 0.41
CA HIS A 52 -2.48 10.38 1.41
C HIS A 52 -3.82 10.09 0.75
N LEU A 53 -4.61 9.19 1.33
CA LEU A 53 -5.91 8.83 0.81
C LEU A 53 -7.01 9.63 1.52
N PRO A 54 -7.93 10.28 0.77
CA PRO A 54 -9.10 10.91 1.36
C PRO A 54 -9.89 9.94 2.26
N ASP A 55 -10.57 10.47 3.28
CA ASP A 55 -11.24 9.67 4.32
C ASP A 55 -12.26 8.66 3.76
N GLN A 56 -12.93 9.02 2.66
CA GLN A 56 -13.94 8.20 2.01
C GLN A 56 -13.41 7.10 1.09
N VAL A 57 -12.08 6.99 0.91
CA VAL A 57 -11.46 6.04 -0.02
C VAL A 57 -11.08 4.74 0.70
N HIS A 58 -11.50 3.59 0.17
CA HIS A 58 -11.11 2.28 0.69
C HIS A 58 -9.88 1.75 -0.06
N MET A 59 -8.99 1.03 0.62
CA MET A 59 -7.86 0.34 -0.01
C MET A 59 -8.14 -1.16 -0.01
N ALA A 60 -8.42 -1.75 -1.17
CA ALA A 60 -8.89 -3.13 -1.28
C ALA A 60 -7.92 -4.13 -0.62
N SER A 61 -6.62 -3.95 -0.87
CA SER A 61 -5.56 -4.82 -0.36
C SER A 61 -5.22 -4.64 1.12
N ALA A 62 -5.77 -3.61 1.79
CA ALA A 62 -5.62 -3.37 3.22
C ALA A 62 -6.87 -3.82 4.01
N ASP A 63 -7.91 -4.30 3.35
CA ASP A 63 -9.15 -4.70 4.02
C ASP A 63 -8.99 -6.07 4.68
N GLU A 64 -8.87 -6.09 6.01
CA GLU A 64 -8.70 -7.29 6.83
C GLU A 64 -9.98 -8.10 7.04
N SER A 65 -11.14 -7.61 6.59
CA SER A 65 -12.34 -8.45 6.50
C SER A 65 -12.23 -9.49 5.38
N ILE A 66 -11.37 -9.25 4.38
CA ILE A 66 -11.08 -10.18 3.29
C ILE A 66 -9.96 -11.14 3.73
N SER A 67 -10.20 -12.44 3.57
CA SER A 67 -9.25 -13.48 3.99
C SER A 67 -7.87 -13.32 3.33
N PRO A 68 -6.77 -13.72 4.02
CA PRO A 68 -5.43 -13.69 3.42
C PRO A 68 -5.33 -14.47 2.10
N ALA A 69 -5.96 -15.65 2.02
CA ALA A 69 -5.99 -16.47 0.80
C ALA A 69 -6.65 -15.74 -0.38
N GLU A 70 -7.75 -15.03 -0.11
CA GLU A 70 -8.42 -14.24 -1.14
C GLU A 70 -7.53 -13.08 -1.58
N ARG A 71 -6.94 -12.31 -0.66
CA ARG A 71 -6.01 -11.21 -1.00
C ARG A 71 -4.80 -11.68 -1.80
N ALA A 72 -4.25 -12.85 -1.46
CA ALA A 72 -3.16 -13.48 -2.19
C ALA A 72 -3.52 -13.80 -3.66
N SER A 73 -4.76 -14.21 -3.91
CA SER A 73 -5.22 -14.60 -5.24
C SER A 73 -5.21 -13.47 -6.27
N TRP A 74 -5.17 -12.21 -5.82
CA TRP A 74 -5.20 -11.01 -6.68
C TRP A 74 -4.10 -9.98 -6.37
N VAL A 75 -3.03 -10.36 -5.66
CA VAL A 75 -1.95 -9.44 -5.21
C VAL A 75 -1.38 -8.55 -6.32
N ASN A 76 -1.22 -9.06 -7.54
CA ASN A 76 -0.67 -8.29 -8.67
C ASN A 76 -1.74 -7.90 -9.71
N GLU A 77 -3.01 -8.04 -9.35
CA GLU A 77 -4.16 -7.83 -10.23
C GLU A 77 -5.09 -6.77 -9.62
N PRO A 78 -4.72 -5.47 -9.66
CA PRO A 78 -5.45 -4.42 -8.94
C PRO A 78 -6.90 -4.24 -9.42
N ILE A 79 -7.19 -4.55 -10.68
CA ILE A 79 -8.56 -4.58 -11.20
C ILE A 79 -9.38 -5.67 -10.50
N VAL A 80 -8.82 -6.87 -10.39
CA VAL A 80 -9.45 -7.99 -9.69
C VAL A 80 -9.59 -7.67 -8.20
N ALA A 81 -8.60 -7.03 -7.58
CA ALA A 81 -8.68 -6.59 -6.19
C ALA A 81 -9.90 -5.67 -5.93
N VAL A 82 -10.12 -4.68 -6.81
CA VAL A 82 -11.29 -3.79 -6.75
C VAL A 82 -12.61 -4.55 -6.96
N GLN A 83 -12.66 -5.48 -7.91
CA GLN A 83 -13.83 -6.33 -8.14
C GLN A 83 -14.16 -7.21 -6.93
N ARG A 84 -13.15 -7.87 -6.35
CA ARG A 84 -13.30 -8.75 -5.19
C ARG A 84 -13.68 -7.99 -3.94
N TRP A 85 -13.12 -6.80 -3.72
CA TRP A 85 -13.55 -5.92 -2.65
C TRP A 85 -15.04 -5.55 -2.77
N ALA A 86 -15.50 -5.16 -3.96
CA ALA A 86 -16.90 -4.84 -4.17
C ALA A 86 -17.82 -6.06 -3.92
N GLN A 87 -17.42 -7.24 -4.42
CA GLN A 87 -18.15 -8.49 -4.19
C GLN A 87 -18.24 -8.86 -2.70
N HIS A 88 -17.12 -8.79 -1.98
CA HIS A 88 -17.04 -9.08 -0.54
C HIS A 88 -17.99 -8.18 0.27
N HIS A 89 -18.07 -6.90 -0.10
CA HIS A 89 -18.94 -5.91 0.56
C HIS A 89 -20.36 -5.85 0.00
N HIS A 90 -20.75 -6.82 -0.84
CA HIS A 90 -22.06 -6.89 -1.51
C HIS A 90 -22.42 -5.60 -2.26
N LYS A 91 -21.45 -5.04 -3.00
CA LYS A 91 -21.60 -3.82 -3.78
C LYS A 91 -21.45 -4.10 -5.27
N ASP A 92 -22.26 -3.40 -6.06
CA ASP A 92 -22.11 -3.38 -7.51
C ASP A 92 -21.10 -2.31 -7.93
N LEU A 93 -20.13 -2.70 -8.76
CA LEU A 93 -19.24 -1.75 -9.41
C LEU A 93 -19.96 -1.02 -10.53
N ARG A 94 -19.85 0.31 -10.52
CA ARG A 94 -20.32 1.18 -11.60
C ARG A 94 -19.25 1.36 -12.66
N ALA A 95 -18.00 1.55 -12.25
CA ALA A 95 -16.89 1.78 -13.16
C ALA A 95 -15.54 1.45 -12.54
N ILE A 96 -14.56 1.21 -13.41
CA ILE A 96 -13.14 1.20 -13.09
C ILE A 96 -12.47 2.35 -13.83
N VAL A 97 -11.66 3.11 -13.10
CA VAL A 97 -10.92 4.28 -13.59
C VAL A 97 -9.42 3.99 -13.54
N ALA A 98 -8.76 4.03 -14.69
CA ALA A 98 -7.32 3.83 -14.83
C ALA A 98 -6.81 4.37 -16.19
N MET A 99 -5.51 4.36 -16.42
CA MET A 99 -4.94 4.66 -17.75
C MET A 99 -5.18 3.52 -18.76
N GLU A 100 -5.11 3.83 -20.05
CA GLU A 100 -5.43 2.87 -21.12
C GLU A 100 -4.56 1.61 -21.07
N ASP A 101 -3.26 1.76 -20.81
CA ASP A 101 -2.31 0.65 -20.73
C ASP A 101 -2.58 -0.26 -19.52
N GLN A 102 -3.09 0.29 -18.42
CA GLN A 102 -3.47 -0.42 -17.20
C GLN A 102 -4.75 -1.25 -17.38
N LEU A 103 -5.65 -0.81 -18.28
CA LEU A 103 -6.89 -1.51 -18.62
C LEU A 103 -6.74 -2.49 -19.79
N ARG A 104 -5.57 -2.53 -20.42
CA ARG A 104 -5.33 -3.33 -21.62
C ARG A 104 -5.53 -4.82 -21.30
N ASN A 105 -6.40 -5.47 -22.08
CA ASN A 105 -6.79 -6.88 -21.93
C ASN A 105 -7.55 -7.20 -20.62
N SER A 106 -8.04 -6.19 -19.91
CA SER A 106 -8.94 -6.39 -18.77
C SER A 106 -10.37 -6.58 -19.25
N ASP A 107 -11.03 -7.62 -18.74
CA ASP A 107 -12.49 -7.70 -18.71
C ASP A 107 -12.96 -7.33 -17.31
N ALA A 108 -13.20 -6.04 -17.07
CA ALA A 108 -13.69 -5.61 -15.77
C ALA A 108 -15.17 -5.96 -15.54
N GLY A 109 -15.89 -6.41 -16.58
CA GLY A 109 -17.34 -6.60 -16.53
C GLY A 109 -18.16 -5.33 -16.28
N VAL A 110 -17.53 -4.15 -16.26
CA VAL A 110 -18.14 -2.84 -15.95
C VAL A 110 -17.54 -1.74 -16.81
N HIS A 111 -18.12 -0.53 -16.76
CA HIS A 111 -17.62 0.63 -17.52
C HIS A 111 -16.15 0.94 -17.21
N HIS A 112 -15.35 1.08 -18.27
CA HIS A 112 -13.98 1.57 -18.20
C HIS A 112 -13.97 3.09 -18.41
N GLU A 113 -13.61 3.83 -17.36
CA GLU A 113 -13.35 5.26 -17.44
C GLU A 113 -11.84 5.46 -17.66
N ILE A 114 -11.45 5.73 -18.90
CA ILE A 114 -10.05 5.87 -19.28
C ILE A 114 -9.54 7.28 -18.91
N LEU A 115 -8.48 7.33 -18.12
CA LEU A 115 -7.68 8.54 -17.91
C LEU A 115 -6.71 8.71 -19.08
N ARG A 116 -6.73 9.89 -19.68
CA ARG A 116 -5.75 10.28 -20.69
C ARG A 116 -4.61 11.05 -20.04
N PRO A 117 -3.43 11.14 -20.68
CA PRO A 117 -2.30 11.88 -20.12
C PRO A 117 -2.64 13.33 -19.73
N GLU A 118 -3.50 14.01 -20.51
CA GLU A 118 -3.96 15.37 -20.23
C GLU A 118 -4.84 15.50 -18.97
N ASP A 119 -5.40 14.39 -18.48
CA ASP A 119 -6.20 14.36 -17.26
C ASP A 119 -5.34 14.28 -15.99
N ILE A 120 -4.08 13.90 -16.12
CA ILE A 120 -3.18 13.68 -15.00
C ILE A 120 -2.64 15.05 -14.55
N PRO A 121 -2.92 15.48 -13.30
CA PRO A 121 -2.41 16.74 -12.80
C PRO A 121 -0.87 16.67 -12.62
N MET A 122 -0.22 17.84 -12.61
CA MET A 122 1.22 17.92 -12.32
C MET A 122 1.59 17.41 -10.92
N SER A 123 0.64 17.45 -9.98
CA SER A 123 0.81 16.95 -8.62
C SER A 123 -0.44 16.17 -8.20
N GLY A 124 -0.22 14.99 -7.65
CA GLY A 124 -1.27 14.14 -7.09
C GLY A 124 -1.53 14.36 -5.60
N LYS A 125 -0.91 15.37 -4.99
CA LYS A 125 -0.99 15.56 -3.53
C LYS A 125 -2.44 15.79 -3.11
N MET A 126 -2.92 14.93 -2.23
CA MET A 126 -4.25 15.00 -1.62
C MET A 126 -4.12 15.18 -0.11
N ALA A 127 -5.16 15.74 0.51
CA ALA A 127 -5.31 15.70 1.96
C ALA A 127 -6.04 14.41 2.35
N GLY A 128 -5.73 13.88 3.53
CA GLY A 128 -6.39 12.70 4.07
C GLY A 128 -5.47 11.89 4.96
N ARG A 129 -5.74 10.60 5.01
CA ARG A 129 -5.04 9.62 5.83
C ARG A 129 -3.72 9.23 5.18
N ASP A 130 -2.65 9.25 5.97
CA ASP A 130 -1.40 8.63 5.54
C ASP A 130 -1.49 7.09 5.53
N ARG A 131 -0.43 6.44 5.04
CA ARG A 131 -0.40 4.99 4.87
C ARG A 131 -0.65 4.18 6.14
N LEU A 132 -0.21 4.63 7.32
CA LEU A 132 -0.47 3.89 8.57
C LEU A 132 -1.93 4.06 8.99
N GLN A 133 -2.48 5.27 8.85
CA GLN A 133 -3.89 5.53 9.13
C GLN A 133 -4.83 4.77 8.19
N VAL A 134 -4.40 4.46 6.96
CA VAL A 134 -5.19 3.65 6.02
C VAL A 134 -5.23 2.17 6.43
N ILE A 135 -4.08 1.59 6.80
CA ILE A 135 -3.97 0.14 7.00
C ILE A 135 -4.25 -0.28 8.45
N ALA A 136 -3.95 0.58 9.43
CA ALA A 136 -4.11 0.29 10.84
C ALA A 136 -4.60 1.55 11.61
N PRO A 137 -5.85 2.00 11.36
CA PRO A 137 -6.37 3.25 11.91
C PRO A 137 -6.34 3.29 13.45
N ASP A 138 -6.73 2.19 14.11
CA ASP A 138 -6.75 2.11 15.57
C ASP A 138 -5.34 2.22 16.17
N VAL A 139 -4.35 1.58 15.55
CA VAL A 139 -2.95 1.65 15.96
C VAL A 139 -2.41 3.06 15.76
N SER A 140 -2.72 3.70 14.63
CA SER A 140 -2.35 5.11 14.42
C SER A 140 -2.98 6.04 15.45
N SER A 141 -4.25 5.82 15.81
CA SER A 141 -4.95 6.62 16.83
C SER A 141 -4.41 6.38 18.25
N GLN A 142 -3.97 5.16 18.56
CA GLN A 142 -3.26 4.87 19.81
C GLN A 142 -1.91 5.58 19.86
N LEU A 143 -1.11 5.49 18.80
CA LEU A 143 0.19 6.15 18.72
C LEU A 143 0.09 7.67 18.85
N ALA A 144 -0.93 8.29 18.26
CA ALA A 144 -1.17 9.73 18.36
C ALA A 144 -1.49 10.19 19.80
N ARG A 145 -1.95 9.29 20.69
CA ARG A 145 -2.24 9.60 22.09
C ARG A 145 -1.04 9.48 23.02
N ILE A 146 0.04 8.85 22.56
CA ILE A 146 1.27 8.69 23.34
C ILE A 146 2.06 10.00 23.27
N SER A 147 2.47 10.53 24.43
CA SER A 147 3.34 11.70 24.47
C SER A 147 4.72 11.39 23.94
N ASP A 148 5.41 12.41 23.44
CA ASP A 148 6.78 12.31 22.95
C ASP A 148 7.74 11.69 23.99
N SER A 149 7.56 11.99 25.27
CA SER A 149 8.36 11.44 26.37
C SER A 149 8.17 9.93 26.59
N ASP A 150 7.07 9.38 26.12
CA ASP A 150 6.68 7.98 26.33
C ASP A 150 6.86 7.10 25.08
N LEU A 151 7.29 7.67 23.95
CA LEU A 151 7.47 6.96 22.68
C LEU A 151 8.42 5.76 22.79
N VAL A 152 9.48 5.87 23.59
CA VAL A 152 10.43 4.76 23.81
C VAL A 152 9.77 3.54 24.45
N LYS A 153 8.66 3.71 25.20
CA LYS A 153 7.98 2.63 25.91
C LYS A 153 7.15 1.73 24.99
N VAL A 154 6.88 2.15 23.75
CA VAL A 154 6.15 1.34 22.76
C VAL A 154 7.05 0.64 21.75
N LEU A 155 8.36 0.90 21.82
CA LEU A 155 9.33 0.18 21.02
C LEU A 155 9.62 -1.19 21.64
N PRO A 156 9.85 -2.23 20.81
CA PRO A 156 10.58 -3.40 21.25
C PRO A 156 11.93 -3.02 21.88
N PRO A 157 12.50 -3.87 22.76
CA PRO A 157 13.82 -3.63 23.31
C PRO A 157 14.87 -3.30 22.24
N ALA A 158 15.77 -2.37 22.57
CA ALA A 158 16.86 -2.03 21.66
C ALA A 158 17.70 -3.27 21.33
N PRO A 159 18.13 -3.44 20.07
CA PRO A 159 19.10 -4.47 19.71
C PRO A 159 20.38 -4.35 20.54
N ALA A 160 21.03 -5.48 20.81
CA ALA A 160 22.30 -5.49 21.54
C ALA A 160 23.45 -4.84 20.73
N ASP A 161 23.35 -4.86 19.40
CA ASP A 161 24.25 -4.13 18.50
C ASP A 161 23.71 -2.72 18.24
N ALA A 162 24.51 -1.71 18.59
CA ALA A 162 24.16 -0.31 18.38
C ALA A 162 24.50 0.21 16.98
N ASN A 163 25.17 -0.60 16.15
CA ASN A 163 25.49 -0.21 14.77
C ASN A 163 24.23 -0.18 13.90
N PRO A 164 24.15 0.75 12.92
CA PRO A 164 23.07 0.73 11.96
C PRO A 164 23.10 -0.57 11.13
N PRO A 165 21.93 -1.17 10.85
CA PRO A 165 21.86 -2.32 9.97
C PRO A 165 22.34 -1.94 8.56
N GLU A 166 22.98 -2.88 7.86
CA GLU A 166 23.39 -2.68 6.47
C GLU A 166 22.18 -2.27 5.62
N ASP A 167 22.26 -1.19 4.85
CA ASP A 167 21.13 -0.75 4.01
C ASP A 167 21.05 -1.57 2.72
N ARG A 168 20.24 -2.63 2.75
CA ARG A 168 19.95 -3.49 1.60
C ARG A 168 18.58 -3.20 0.98
N ARG A 169 17.89 -2.13 1.41
CA ARG A 169 16.52 -1.83 0.98
C ARG A 169 16.40 -1.76 -0.54
N LYS A 170 17.33 -1.10 -1.22
CA LYS A 170 17.35 -1.02 -2.69
C LYS A 170 17.42 -2.41 -3.35
N ALA A 171 18.36 -3.25 -2.92
CA ALA A 171 18.54 -4.59 -3.48
C ALA A 171 17.34 -5.52 -3.20
N LEU A 172 16.73 -5.39 -2.02
CA LEU A 172 15.52 -6.13 -1.66
C LEU A 172 14.30 -5.62 -2.44
N TRP A 173 14.15 -4.31 -2.62
CA TRP A 173 13.07 -3.72 -3.42
C TRP A 173 13.12 -4.16 -4.87
N ASP A 174 14.33 -4.29 -5.42
CA ASP A 174 14.53 -4.88 -6.75
C ASP A 174 13.93 -6.28 -6.87
N ASN A 175 13.96 -7.07 -5.79
CA ASN A 175 13.35 -8.40 -5.80
C ASN A 175 11.83 -8.36 -5.65
N VAL A 176 11.26 -7.28 -5.10
CA VAL A 176 9.80 -7.09 -4.99
C VAL A 176 9.19 -6.86 -6.36
N TRP A 177 9.75 -5.98 -7.19
CA TRP A 177 9.15 -5.63 -8.47
C TRP A 177 9.51 -6.60 -9.61
N LYS A 178 10.68 -7.26 -9.58
CA LYS A 178 11.11 -8.20 -10.64
C LYS A 178 10.07 -9.26 -11.01
N PRO A 179 9.37 -9.92 -10.05
CA PRO A 179 8.30 -10.87 -10.37
C PRO A 179 7.16 -10.27 -11.19
N LEU A 180 6.85 -8.97 -11.04
CA LEU A 180 5.79 -8.28 -11.79
C LEU A 180 6.10 -8.18 -13.28
N ALA A 181 7.38 -8.23 -13.67
CA ALA A 181 7.81 -8.30 -15.06
C ALA A 181 7.74 -9.72 -15.66
N SER A 182 7.45 -10.74 -14.84
CA SER A 182 7.42 -12.15 -15.25
C SER A 182 6.04 -12.61 -15.71
N ARG A 183 6.03 -13.58 -16.63
CA ARG A 183 4.83 -14.34 -17.02
C ARG A 183 4.66 -15.66 -16.24
N SER A 184 5.49 -15.91 -15.23
CA SER A 184 5.41 -17.12 -14.42
C SER A 184 4.09 -17.18 -13.65
N THR A 185 3.47 -18.37 -13.59
CA THR A 185 2.31 -18.64 -12.72
C THR A 185 2.64 -18.51 -11.24
N LYS A 186 3.92 -18.56 -10.86
CA LYS A 186 4.40 -18.35 -9.49
C LYS A 186 4.77 -16.89 -9.18
N ARG A 187 4.41 -15.93 -10.03
CA ARG A 187 4.82 -14.52 -9.85
C ARG A 187 4.32 -13.93 -8.53
N GLY A 188 3.06 -14.22 -8.16
CA GLY A 188 2.45 -13.70 -6.93
C GLY A 188 3.16 -14.23 -5.68
N GLU A 189 3.39 -15.55 -5.60
CA GLU A 189 4.15 -16.19 -4.51
C GLU A 189 5.56 -15.60 -4.38
N ARG A 190 6.29 -15.44 -5.50
CA ARG A 190 7.63 -14.85 -5.50
C ARG A 190 7.63 -13.38 -5.08
N HIS A 191 6.63 -12.63 -5.53
CA HIS A 191 6.44 -11.24 -5.15
C HIS A 191 6.19 -11.12 -3.64
N LEU A 192 5.24 -11.88 -3.10
CA LEU A 192 4.92 -11.91 -1.67
C LEU A 192 6.14 -12.30 -0.83
N ALA A 193 6.86 -13.36 -1.21
CA ALA A 193 8.08 -13.77 -0.49
C ALA A 193 9.17 -12.68 -0.49
N ALA A 194 9.39 -12.01 -1.62
CA ALA A 194 10.32 -10.89 -1.69
C ALA A 194 9.84 -9.69 -0.84
N PHE A 195 8.53 -9.46 -0.81
CA PHE A 195 7.94 -8.35 -0.07
C PHE A 195 8.00 -8.57 1.44
N VAL A 196 7.81 -9.80 1.94
CA VAL A 196 8.08 -10.16 3.34
C VAL A 196 9.53 -9.84 3.70
N ALA A 197 10.50 -10.24 2.87
CA ALA A 197 11.91 -9.98 3.12
C ALA A 197 12.24 -8.48 3.14
N TYR A 198 11.64 -7.70 2.23
CA TYR A 198 11.79 -6.24 2.24
C TYR A 198 11.16 -5.60 3.48
N ALA A 199 9.91 -5.97 3.81
CA ALA A 199 9.19 -5.39 4.95
C ALA A 199 9.93 -5.64 6.27
N ALA A 200 10.46 -6.86 6.47
CA ALA A 200 11.28 -7.18 7.63
C ALA A 200 12.52 -6.29 7.74
N HIS A 201 13.21 -6.06 6.61
CA HIS A 201 14.40 -5.21 6.60
C HIS A 201 14.08 -3.71 6.76
N ALA A 202 12.98 -3.25 6.16
CA ALA A 202 12.50 -1.87 6.33
C ALA A 202 12.05 -1.61 7.78
N GLN A 203 11.41 -2.59 8.42
CA GLN A 203 11.06 -2.58 9.83
C GLN A 203 12.31 -2.49 10.73
N GLU A 204 13.35 -3.28 10.45
CA GLU A 204 14.63 -3.25 11.18
C GLU A 204 15.29 -1.87 11.14
N HIS A 205 15.36 -1.27 9.93
CA HIS A 205 15.88 0.08 9.74
C HIS A 205 15.06 1.14 10.48
N ALA A 206 13.73 1.03 10.44
CA ALA A 206 12.84 1.95 11.15
C ALA A 206 12.96 1.81 12.67
N LEU A 207 13.14 0.59 13.18
CA LEU A 207 13.37 0.34 14.61
C LEU A 207 14.69 0.95 15.08
N HIS A 208 15.76 0.78 14.32
CA HIS A 208 17.04 1.42 14.61
C HIS A 208 16.87 2.95 14.65
N ALA A 209 16.27 3.54 13.61
CA ALA A 209 16.01 4.97 13.54
C ALA A 209 15.18 5.48 14.74
N ALA A 210 14.20 4.70 15.20
CA ALA A 210 13.37 5.07 16.35
C ALA A 210 14.15 5.09 17.68
N HIS A 211 15.12 4.19 17.85
CA HIS A 211 16.00 4.17 19.04
C HIS A 211 17.08 5.25 18.99
N THR A 212 17.53 5.66 17.81
CA THR A 212 18.64 6.62 17.64
C THR A 212 18.20 8.05 17.31
N ALA A 213 16.91 8.29 17.11
CA ALA A 213 16.38 9.60 16.77
C ALA A 213 16.72 10.65 17.84
N ALA A 214 17.26 11.79 17.40
CA ALA A 214 17.65 12.89 18.28
C ALA A 214 16.46 13.78 18.67
N LEU A 215 15.45 13.86 17.80
CA LEU A 215 14.26 14.69 17.99
C LEU A 215 13.02 13.79 18.17
N PRO A 216 12.07 14.18 19.04
CA PRO A 216 10.86 13.39 19.24
C PRO A 216 9.99 13.23 17.99
N GLU A 217 9.96 14.23 17.11
CA GLU A 217 9.25 14.15 15.83
C GLU A 217 9.83 13.06 14.93
N ASP A 218 11.17 13.00 14.82
CA ASP A 218 11.87 11.96 14.07
C ASP A 218 11.63 10.57 14.69
N GLN A 219 11.67 10.47 16.02
CA GLN A 219 11.37 9.23 16.73
C GLN A 219 9.95 8.75 16.45
N ARG A 220 8.97 9.66 16.53
CA ARG A 220 7.57 9.36 16.23
C ARG A 220 7.41 8.90 14.79
N GLN A 221 8.02 9.58 13.83
CA GLN A 221 7.97 9.18 12.43
C GLN A 221 8.61 7.79 12.24
N ALA A 222 9.77 7.53 12.83
CA ALA A 222 10.40 6.22 12.77
C ALA A 222 9.56 5.09 13.40
N ILE A 223 8.84 5.38 14.50
CA ILE A 223 7.87 4.43 15.08
C ILE A 223 6.71 4.18 14.12
N ARG A 224 6.19 5.21 13.44
CA ARG A 224 5.14 5.04 12.42
C ARG A 224 5.62 4.13 11.29
N GLU A 225 6.85 4.33 10.82
CA GLU A 225 7.49 3.50 9.81
C GLU A 225 7.64 2.05 10.26
N PHE A 226 8.13 1.85 11.49
CA PHE A 226 8.29 0.54 12.08
C PHE A 226 6.96 -0.23 12.12
N ILE A 227 5.89 0.39 12.62
CA ILE A 227 4.56 -0.22 12.70
C ILE A 227 4.00 -0.47 11.31
N TYR A 228 4.15 0.47 10.37
CA TYR A 228 3.67 0.31 9.00
C TYR A 228 4.31 -0.92 8.34
N TRP A 229 5.64 -1.04 8.39
CA TRP A 229 6.34 -2.18 7.79
C TRP A 229 6.08 -3.50 8.52
N GLN A 230 5.91 -3.47 9.84
CA GLN A 230 5.46 -4.64 10.60
C GLN A 230 4.09 -5.13 10.07
N HIS A 231 3.13 -4.23 9.91
CA HIS A 231 1.78 -4.58 9.48
C HIS A 231 1.75 -5.07 8.02
N VAL A 232 2.42 -4.38 7.10
CA VAL A 232 2.58 -4.84 5.71
C VAL A 232 3.26 -6.22 5.67
N GLY A 233 4.32 -6.42 6.46
CA GLY A 233 5.04 -7.69 6.54
C GLY A 233 4.15 -8.83 7.01
N GLN A 234 3.33 -8.61 8.05
CA GLN A 234 2.39 -9.61 8.56
C GLN A 234 1.31 -9.95 7.53
N LEU A 235 0.62 -8.95 6.97
CA LEU A 235 -0.41 -9.18 5.94
C LEU A 235 0.14 -9.94 4.73
N THR A 236 1.40 -9.66 4.36
CA THR A 236 2.07 -10.33 3.24
C THR A 236 2.42 -11.77 3.59
N ALA A 237 2.90 -12.02 4.81
CA ALA A 237 3.22 -13.37 5.29
C ALA A 237 1.95 -14.24 5.36
N ASP A 238 0.85 -13.71 5.88
CA ASP A 238 -0.43 -14.40 5.95
C ASP A 238 -0.97 -14.72 4.54
N ALA A 239 -0.78 -13.81 3.58
CA ALA A 239 -1.14 -14.04 2.18
C ALA A 239 -0.25 -15.10 1.50
N LEU A 240 1.02 -15.21 1.89
CA LEU A 240 1.96 -16.20 1.35
C LEU A 240 1.69 -17.62 1.86
N ALA A 241 1.28 -17.73 3.12
CA ALA A 241 0.98 -18.99 3.79
C ALA A 241 -0.38 -18.91 4.53
N PRO A 242 -1.50 -18.87 3.79
CA PRO A 242 -2.82 -18.76 4.40
C PRO A 242 -3.17 -20.07 5.14
N GLU A 243 -3.70 -19.93 6.36
CA GLU A 243 -4.24 -21.05 7.16
C GLU A 243 -5.56 -21.62 6.59
#